data_AF-A0A957WJ11-F1
#
_entry.id   AF-A0A957WJ11-F1
#
_cell.length_a   1.000
_cell.length_b   1.000
_cell.length_c   1.000
_cell.angle_alpha   90.00
_cell.angle_beta   90.00
_cell.angle_gamma   90.00
#
_symmetry.space_group_name_H-M   'P 1'
#
loop_
_entity.id
_entity.type
_entity.pdbx_description
1 polymer ?
#
loop_
_entity_poly.entity_id
_entity_poly.type
_entity_poly.pdbx_seq_one_letter_code
_entity_poly.pdbx_strand_id
1 'polypeptide(L)'
;MSDNRQVYRGIKKGLLQLYPKQLTGNQVRHLNTLTGMMTGIVQGKRCHFETMASKTPGSGKVTSRVKRFSRYTQNERIDQETSVCHNK
;
A
#
# COMPACT_ATOMS: atom_id res chain seq x y z
N MET A 1 -1.67 -18.91 -4.58
CA MET A 1 -0.40 -18.24 -4.20
C MET A 1 0.29 -17.55 -5.40
N SER A 2 -0.48 -16.94 -6.32
CA SER A 2 0.03 -16.11 -7.44
C SER A 2 -0.10 -14.61 -7.12
N ASP A 3 -1.14 -14.25 -6.36
CA ASP A 3 -1.54 -12.86 -6.13
C ASP A 3 -0.50 -12.05 -5.35
N ASN A 4 0.22 -12.66 -4.40
CA ASN A 4 1.24 -11.95 -3.62
C ASN A 4 2.36 -11.39 -4.49
N ARG A 5 2.81 -12.15 -5.51
CA ARG A 5 3.84 -11.69 -6.45
C ARG A 5 3.28 -10.64 -7.42
N GLN A 6 2.02 -10.79 -7.83
CA GLN A 6 1.37 -9.82 -8.71
C GLN A 6 1.18 -8.47 -8.01
N VAL A 7 0.71 -8.46 -6.77
CA VAL A 7 0.58 -7.25 -5.94
C VAL A 7 1.94 -6.62 -5.66
N TYR A 8 2.95 -7.40 -5.29
CA TYR A 8 4.32 -6.90 -5.11
C TYR A 8 4.85 -6.20 -6.37
N ARG A 9 4.69 -6.83 -7.54
CA ARG A 9 5.12 -6.27 -8.83
C ARG A 9 4.36 -4.99 -9.18
N GLY A 10 3.04 -4.96 -8.93
CA GLY A 10 2.20 -3.79 -9.14
C GLY A 10 2.66 -2.60 -8.30
N ILE A 11 2.81 -2.80 -6.99
CA ILE A 11 3.31 -1.77 -6.06
C ILE A 11 4.71 -1.31 -6.45
N LYS A 12 5.62 -2.24 -6.78
CA LYS A 12 6.98 -1.89 -7.20
C LYS A 12 6.99 -1.04 -8.46
N LYS A 13 6.16 -1.38 -9.45
CA LYS A 13 6.03 -0.64 -10.71
C LYS A 13 5.51 0.78 -10.45
N GLY A 14 4.48 0.92 -9.63
CA GLY A 14 3.94 2.23 -9.25
C GLY A 14 4.96 3.09 -8.50
N LEU A 15 5.69 2.51 -7.53
CA LEU A 15 6.76 3.21 -6.83
C LEU A 15 7.87 3.66 -7.78
N LEU A 16 8.30 2.81 -8.72
CA LEU A 16 9.31 3.18 -9.71
C LEU A 16 8.85 4.30 -10.65
N GLN A 17 7.57 4.38 -10.99
CA GLN A 17 7.02 5.48 -11.79
C GLN A 17 7.10 6.84 -11.08
N LEU A 18 7.08 6.87 -9.75
CA LEU A 18 7.22 8.10 -8.97
C LEU A 18 8.66 8.63 -8.93
N TYR A 19 9.65 7.84 -9.34
CA TYR A 19 11.06 8.23 -9.35
C TYR A 19 11.54 8.45 -10.80
N PRO A 20 11.64 9.71 -11.27
CA PRO A 20 12.05 10.02 -12.65
C PRO A 20 13.55 9.82 -12.92
N LYS A 21 14.36 9.51 -11.91
CA LYS A 21 15.81 9.27 -12.04
C LYS A 21 16.15 7.81 -11.73
N GLN A 22 17.23 7.31 -12.35
CA GLN A 22 17.79 6.00 -12.00
C GLN A 22 18.20 5.98 -10.53
N LEU A 23 17.58 5.07 -9.78
CA LEU A 23 17.86 4.84 -8.37
C LEU A 23 19.22 4.15 -8.23
N THR A 24 20.02 4.60 -7.27
CA THR A 24 21.27 3.92 -6.90
C THR A 24 21.01 2.55 -6.27
N GLY A 25 22.00 1.66 -6.25
CA GLY A 25 21.83 0.29 -5.72
C GLY A 25 21.29 0.24 -4.28
N ASN A 26 21.69 1.19 -3.42
CA ASN A 26 21.16 1.28 -2.05
C ASN A 26 19.70 1.76 -2.03
N GLN A 27 19.35 2.74 -2.85
CA GLN A 27 17.97 3.23 -2.96
C GLN A 27 17.02 2.14 -3.47
N VAL A 28 17.46 1.30 -4.42
CA VAL A 28 16.70 0.14 -4.89
C VAL A 28 16.45 -0.86 -3.75
N ARG A 29 17.42 -1.09 -2.86
CA ARG A 29 17.22 -1.95 -1.68
C ARG A 29 16.17 -1.39 -0.73
N HIS A 30 16.25 -0.09 -0.41
CA HIS A 30 15.24 0.56 0.42
C HIS A 30 13.84 0.50 -0.21
N LEU A 31 13.74 0.69 -1.52
CA LEU A 31 12.48 0.61 -2.26
C LEU A 31 11.91 -0.83 -2.26
N ASN A 32 12.76 -1.85 -2.40
CA ASN A 32 12.34 -3.24 -2.29
C ASN A 32 11.78 -3.55 -0.90
N THR A 33 12.41 -3.04 0.17
CA THR A 33 11.92 -3.18 1.54
C THR A 33 10.58 -2.48 1.73
N LEU A 34 10.44 -1.24 1.23
CA LEU A 34 9.17 -0.50 1.27
C LEU A 34 8.04 -1.24 0.54
N THR A 35 8.34 -1.75 -0.66
CA THR A 35 7.39 -2.55 -1.46
C THR A 35 6.94 -3.79 -0.69
N GLY A 36 7.90 -4.48 -0.03
CA GLY A 36 7.60 -5.66 0.78
C GLY A 36 6.68 -5.35 1.95
N MET A 37 6.95 -4.27 2.68
CA MET A 37 6.08 -3.80 3.77
C MET A 37 4.67 -3.47 3.28
N MET A 38 4.53 -2.71 2.20
CA MET A 38 3.22 -2.38 1.62
C MET A 38 2.46 -3.63 1.16
N THR A 39 3.16 -4.57 0.51
CA THR A 39 2.56 -5.84 0.07
C THR A 39 2.05 -6.64 1.26
N GLY A 40 2.83 -6.72 2.35
CA GLY A 40 2.42 -7.40 3.57
C GLY A 40 1.20 -6.78 4.24
N ILE A 41 1.09 -5.44 4.25
CA ILE A 41 -0.08 -4.73 4.80
C ILE A 41 -1.33 -5.00 3.96
N VAL A 42 -1.22 -4.92 2.62
CA VAL A 42 -2.35 -5.13 1.71
C VAL A 42 -2.82 -6.58 1.76
N GLN A 43 -1.92 -7.54 1.60
CA GLN A 43 -2.27 -8.96 1.57
C GLN A 43 -2.61 -9.53 2.96
N GLY A 44 -1.99 -9.00 4.02
CA GLY A 44 -2.27 -9.44 5.38
C GLY A 44 -3.65 -9.02 5.88
N LYS A 45 -4.30 -8.03 5.25
CA LYS A 45 -5.62 -7.45 5.60
C LYS A 45 -5.77 -7.14 7.11
N ARG A 46 -4.65 -7.01 7.82
CA ARG A 46 -4.53 -6.81 9.26
C ARG A 46 -3.33 -5.92 9.51
N CYS A 47 -3.58 -4.71 9.98
CA CYS A 47 -2.55 -3.84 10.52
C CYS A 47 -3.04 -3.13 11.77
N HIS A 48 -2.13 -2.49 12.50
CA HIS A 48 -2.44 -1.81 13.74
C HIS A 48 -3.12 -0.47 13.44
N PHE A 49 -4.39 -0.53 13.01
CA PHE A 49 -5.15 0.61 12.48
C PHE A 49 -5.24 1.78 13.46
N GLU A 50 -5.29 1.52 14.77
CA GLU A 50 -5.32 2.56 15.80
C GLU A 50 -4.03 3.37 15.83
N THR A 51 -2.88 2.69 15.82
CA THR A 51 -1.56 3.32 15.76
C THR A 51 -1.40 4.08 14.45
N MET A 52 -1.80 3.51 13.32
CA MET A 52 -1.76 4.20 12.03
C MET A 52 -2.67 5.42 12.00
N ALA A 53 -3.90 5.30 12.50
CA ALA A 53 -4.88 6.37 12.50
C ALA A 53 -4.46 7.53 13.42
N SER A 54 -3.83 7.25 14.55
CA SER A 54 -3.34 8.29 15.46
C SER A 54 -2.16 9.08 14.87
N LYS A 55 -1.32 8.43 14.07
CA LYS A 55 -0.14 9.05 13.43
C LYS A 55 -0.40 9.64 12.04
N THR A 56 -1.51 9.28 11.39
CA THR A 56 -1.87 9.82 10.07
C THR A 56 -2.40 11.24 10.22
N PRO A 57 -1.84 12.26 9.55
CA PRO A 57 -2.40 13.62 9.58
C PRO A 57 -3.79 13.63 8.92
N GLY A 58 -4.77 14.26 9.57
CA GLY A 58 -6.13 14.39 9.02
C GLY A 58 -7.08 15.08 9.98
N SER A 59 -8.05 15.82 9.43
CA SER A 59 -9.12 16.45 10.19
C SER A 59 -10.18 15.39 10.56
N GLY A 60 -10.24 15.01 11.85
CA GLY A 60 -11.28 14.11 12.36
C GLY A 60 -10.84 13.18 13.50
N LYS A 61 -11.83 12.57 14.16
CA LYS A 61 -11.61 11.62 15.27
C LYS A 61 -10.79 10.41 14.81
N VAL A 62 -9.85 9.96 15.63
CA VAL A 62 -9.02 8.76 15.36
C VAL A 62 -9.90 7.55 15.07
N THR A 63 -10.98 7.36 15.82
CA THR A 63 -11.95 6.26 15.64
C THR A 63 -12.62 6.24 14.27
N SER A 64 -12.85 7.41 13.66
CA SER A 64 -13.38 7.50 12.29
C SER A 64 -12.36 7.00 11.26
N ARG A 65 -11.08 7.37 11.44
CA ARG A 65 -9.98 6.89 10.59
C ARG A 65 -9.76 5.39 10.74
N VAL A 66 -9.83 4.84 11.96
CA VAL A 66 -9.76 3.39 12.21
C VAL A 66 -10.88 2.66 11.46
N LYS A 67 -12.13 3.13 11.57
CA LYS A 67 -13.26 2.55 10.83
C LYS A 67 -13.05 2.63 9.32
N ARG A 68 -12.53 3.75 8.80
CA ARG A 68 -12.22 3.92 7.38
C ARG A 68 -11.17 2.91 6.91
N PHE A 69 -10.08 2.72 7.66
CA PHE A 69 -9.02 1.78 7.31
C PHE A 69 -9.51 0.33 7.35
N SER A 70 -10.25 -0.04 8.39
CA SER A 70 -10.85 -1.38 8.51
C SER A 70 -11.78 -1.70 7.32
N ARG A 71 -12.69 -0.78 6.98
CA ARG A 71 -13.58 -0.92 5.81
C ARG A 71 -12.80 -1.06 4.51
N TYR A 72 -11.73 -0.29 4.33
CA TYR A 72 -10.91 -0.36 3.13
C TYR A 72 -10.24 -1.74 2.97
N THR A 73 -9.69 -2.30 4.06
CA THR A 73 -9.03 -3.62 4.02
C THR A 73 -9.99 -4.81 3.94
N GLN A 74 -11.23 -4.64 4.38
CA GLN A 74 -12.26 -5.69 4.35
C GLN A 74 -13.08 -5.69 3.05
N ASN A 75 -12.99 -4.63 2.25
CA ASN A 75 -13.79 -4.51 1.03
C ASN A 75 -13.18 -5.32 -0.11
N GLU A 76 -13.74 -6.50 -0.38
CA GLU A 76 -13.31 -7.42 -1.45
C GLU A 76 -13.37 -6.80 -2.85
N ARG A 77 -14.18 -5.74 -3.06
CA ARG A 77 -14.26 -5.02 -4.34
C ARG A 77 -13.04 -4.15 -4.65
N ILE A 78 -12.25 -3.76 -3.65
CA ILE A 78 -11.07 -2.90 -3.84
C ILE A 78 -9.87 -3.72 -4.40
N ASP A 79 -9.88 -5.04 -4.25
CA ASP A 79 -8.78 -5.94 -4.66
C ASP A 79 -8.58 -6.02 -6.19
N GLN A 80 -9.61 -5.71 -6.99
CA GLN A 80 -9.61 -5.95 -8.45
C GLN A 80 -9.45 -4.67 -9.28
N GLU A 81 -10.00 -3.54 -8.84
CA GLU A 81 -10.13 -2.34 -9.69
C GLU A 81 -9.01 -1.33 -9.47
N THR A 82 -8.46 -1.22 -8.25
CA THR A 82 -7.54 -0.12 -7.90
C THR A 82 -6.06 -0.44 -8.13
N SER A 83 -5.71 -1.71 -8.31
CA SER A 83 -4.34 -2.16 -8.62
C SER A 83 -4.01 -2.07 -10.13
N VAL A 84 -5.01 -1.83 -10.97
CA VAL A 84 -4.83 -1.46 -12.37
C VAL A 84 -4.83 0.06 -12.44
N CYS A 85 -3.64 0.66 -12.53
CA CYS A 85 -3.52 2.02 -13.03
C CYS A 85 -4.18 2.05 -14.43
N HIS A 86 -5.44 2.49 -14.48
CA HIS A 86 -6.05 3.00 -15.71
C HIS A 86 -5.27 4.26 -16.06
N ASN A 87 -4.25 4.08 -16.90
CA ASN A 87 -3.59 5.17 -17.59
C ASN A 87 -4.52 5.55 -18.74
N LYS A 88 -5.18 6.72 -18.62
CA LYS A 88 -5.83 7.39 -19.74
C LYS A 88 -5.10 8.70 -19.98
#